data_AF-A0A7J8VC78-F1
#
_entry.id   AF-A0A7J8VC78-F1
#
_cell.length_a   1.000
_cell.length_b   1.000
_cell.length_c   1.000
_cell.angle_alpha   90.00
_cell.angle_beta   90.00
_cell.angle_gamma   90.00
#
_symmetry.space_group_name_H-M   'P 1'
#
loop_
_entity.id
_entity.type
_entity.pdbx_description
1 polymer ?
#
loop_
_entity_poly.entity_id
_entity_poly.type
_entity_poly.pdbx_seq_one_letter_code
_entity_poly.pdbx_strand_id
1 'polypeptide(L)'
;MNVVVQACADNKDEEEDAPLPGFRFHPTDGELVGFYLQRKVDNKPLKIDLIKQIDIYKFDPWDLPKASSREGEIESYFFCRRGRKYRNSIRPNRVTESGFWKATGIDKPIYSNGGSACIGLKKTL
;
A
#
# COMPACT_ATOMS: atom_id res chain seq x y z
N MET A 1 35.58 35.91 -9.62
CA MET A 1 36.39 34.77 -10.09
C MET A 1 35.63 33.48 -9.80
N ASN A 2 35.41 32.64 -10.81
CA ASN A 2 34.82 31.31 -10.66
C ASN A 2 35.91 30.32 -10.25
N VAL A 3 35.60 29.42 -9.30
CA VAL A 3 36.33 28.16 -9.15
C VAL A 3 35.30 27.04 -9.29
N VAL A 4 35.43 26.32 -10.40
CA VAL A 4 34.68 25.10 -10.72
C VAL A 4 35.26 23.97 -9.88
N VAL A 5 34.44 23.33 -9.06
CA VAL A 5 34.73 22.00 -8.52
C VAL A 5 33.69 21.03 -9.06
N GLN A 6 34.03 20.45 -10.21
CA GLN A 6 33.38 19.27 -10.75
C GLN A 6 33.82 18.09 -9.88
N ALA A 7 32.95 17.62 -8.99
CA ALA A 7 33.07 16.28 -8.42
C ALA A 7 32.08 15.38 -9.18
N CYS A 8 32.56 14.77 -10.26
CA CYS A 8 31.92 13.59 -10.84
C CYS A 8 32.24 12.39 -9.96
N ALA A 9 31.25 11.87 -9.26
CA ALA A 9 31.20 10.49 -8.79
C ALA A 9 29.73 10.08 -8.69
N ASP A 10 29.05 10.09 -9.84
CA ASP A 10 27.83 9.33 -10.03
C ASP A 10 28.28 7.92 -10.46
N ASN A 11 27.96 6.93 -9.62
CA ASN A 11 27.91 5.49 -9.89
C ASN A 11 27.86 4.75 -8.53
N LYS A 12 26.64 4.52 -8.05
CA LYS A 12 26.30 3.32 -7.30
C LYS A 12 25.03 2.78 -7.93
N ASP A 13 25.25 1.98 -8.97
CA ASP A 13 24.47 0.79 -9.30
C ASP A 13 23.09 0.77 -8.66
N GLU A 14 22.11 1.40 -9.32
CA GLU A 14 20.73 0.92 -9.21
C GLU A 14 20.69 -0.41 -9.95
N GLU A 15 21.24 -1.44 -9.30
CA GLU A 15 20.97 -2.83 -9.60
C GLU A 15 19.48 -3.00 -9.35
N GLU A 16 18.70 -2.77 -10.41
CA GLU A 16 17.34 -3.26 -10.53
C GLU A 16 17.46 -4.78 -10.44
N ASP A 17 17.50 -5.27 -9.20
CA ASP A 17 17.50 -6.68 -8.81
C ASP A 17 16.17 -7.23 -9.32
N ALA A 18 16.11 -7.49 -10.62
CA ALA A 18 14.92 -7.90 -11.33
C ALA A 18 14.54 -9.26 -10.74
N PRO A 19 13.51 -9.32 -9.89
CA PRO A 19 13.31 -10.50 -9.09
C PRO A 19 12.95 -11.65 -10.02
N LEU A 20 13.49 -12.82 -9.67
CA LEU A 20 13.49 -14.01 -10.51
C LEU A 20 12.10 -14.33 -11.06
N PRO A 21 12.01 -14.92 -12.27
CA PRO A 21 10.75 -15.36 -12.83
C PRO A 21 9.92 -16.17 -11.82
N GLY A 22 8.69 -15.71 -11.57
CA GLY A 22 7.78 -16.32 -10.59
C GLY A 22 7.78 -15.68 -9.20
N PHE A 23 8.76 -14.85 -8.86
CA PHE A 23 8.72 -14.05 -7.63
C PHE A 23 7.76 -12.87 -7.80
N ARG A 24 6.76 -12.81 -6.92
CA ARG A 24 5.65 -11.85 -6.99
C ARG A 24 5.25 -11.41 -5.60
N PHE A 25 4.68 -10.22 -5.52
CA PHE A 25 4.20 -9.70 -4.26
C PHE A 25 2.90 -10.41 -3.86
N HIS A 26 3.02 -11.38 -2.95
CA HIS A 26 1.89 -12.17 -2.45
C HIS A 26 1.94 -12.26 -0.91
N PRO A 27 1.78 -11.12 -0.21
CA PRO A 27 1.88 -11.08 1.25
C PRO A 27 0.67 -11.76 1.91
N THR A 28 0.91 -12.37 3.06
CA THR A 28 -0.17 -12.84 3.95
C THR A 28 -0.86 -11.66 4.64
N ASP A 29 -2.10 -11.88 5.12
CA ASP A 29 -2.84 -10.86 5.89
C ASP A 29 -2.05 -10.38 7.13
N GLY A 30 -1.30 -11.28 7.77
CA GLY A 30 -0.44 -10.97 8.91
C GLY A 30 0.74 -10.07 8.53
N GLU A 31 1.40 -10.32 7.39
CA GLU A 31 2.49 -9.49 6.88
C GLU A 31 2.01 -8.10 6.46
N LEU A 32 0.85 -8.03 5.78
CA LEU A 32 0.24 -6.74 5.39
C LEU A 32 0.05 -5.82 6.60
N VAL A 33 -0.45 -6.35 7.72
CA VAL A 33 -0.72 -5.54 8.91
C VAL A 33 0.52 -5.37 9.78
N GLY A 34 1.16 -6.48 10.17
CA GLY A 34 2.25 -6.48 11.15
C GLY A 34 3.60 -6.03 10.61
N PHE A 35 3.82 -6.09 9.29
CA PHE A 35 5.06 -5.62 8.69
C PHE A 35 4.84 -4.33 7.89
N TYR A 36 3.99 -4.35 6.87
CA TYR A 36 3.86 -3.21 5.94
C TYR A 36 3.12 -2.04 6.57
N LEU A 37 1.90 -2.26 7.08
CA LEU A 37 1.08 -1.20 7.65
C LEU A 37 1.69 -0.65 8.95
N GLN A 38 2.17 -1.52 9.84
CA GLN A 38 2.80 -1.09 11.09
C GLN A 38 4.02 -0.20 10.83
N ARG A 39 4.91 -0.58 9.90
CA ARG A 39 6.06 0.27 9.54
C ARG A 39 5.64 1.61 8.93
N LYS A 40 4.58 1.61 8.12
CA LYS A 40 4.04 2.85 7.54
C LYS A 40 3.52 3.79 8.63
N VAL A 41 2.86 3.26 9.67
CA VAL A 41 2.38 4.06 10.81
C VAL A 41 3.53 4.56 11.68
N ASP A 42 4.55 3.72 11.90
CA ASP A 42 5.76 4.07 12.65
C ASP A 42 6.70 5.03 11.88
N ASN A 43 6.36 5.43 10.64
CA ASN A 43 7.22 6.18 9.72
C ASN A 43 8.60 5.55 9.52
N LYS A 44 8.67 4.21 9.57
CA LYS A 44 9.90 3.45 9.31
C LYS A 44 10.06 3.30 7.79
N PRO A 45 11.25 3.58 7.22
CA PRO A 45 11.47 3.41 5.79
C PRO A 45 11.29 1.94 5.40
N LEU A 46 10.54 1.70 4.33
CA LEU A 46 10.46 0.40 3.66
C LEU A 46 11.55 0.36 2.60
N LYS A 47 12.27 -0.76 2.51
CA LYS A 47 13.33 -0.94 1.50
C LYS A 47 12.79 -1.00 0.07
N ILE A 48 11.51 -1.33 -0.08
CA ILE A 48 10.86 -1.55 -1.37
C ILE A 48 9.53 -0.79 -1.37
N ASP A 49 9.35 0.10 -2.35
CA ASP A 49 8.12 0.91 -2.50
C ASP A 49 7.03 0.13 -3.27
N LEU A 50 6.64 -1.03 -2.73
CA LEU A 50 5.64 -1.91 -3.36
C LEU A 50 4.20 -1.42 -3.19
N ILE A 51 3.92 -0.69 -2.11
CA ILE A 51 2.56 -0.25 -1.75
C ILE A 51 2.51 1.27 -1.77
N LYS A 52 1.88 1.82 -2.80
CA LYS A 52 1.75 3.28 -2.97
C LYS A 52 0.66 3.85 -2.06
N GLN A 53 0.82 5.10 -1.65
CA GLN A 53 -0.18 5.81 -0.86
C GLN A 53 -1.20 6.52 -1.77
N ILE A 54 -2.47 6.10 -1.73
CA ILE A 54 -3.55 6.59 -2.58
C ILE A 54 -4.85 6.66 -1.81
N ASP A 55 -5.63 7.72 -2.02
CA ASP A 55 -6.98 7.83 -1.49
C ASP A 55 -7.97 7.13 -2.43
N ILE A 56 -8.15 5.82 -2.25
CA ILE A 56 -8.95 4.98 -3.15
C ILE A 56 -10.43 5.40 -3.23
N TYR A 57 -10.92 6.19 -2.27
CA TYR A 57 -12.30 6.67 -2.28
C TYR A 57 -12.52 7.81 -3.28
N LYS A 58 -11.46 8.42 -3.80
CA LYS A 58 -11.55 9.49 -4.81
C LYS A 58 -11.56 8.97 -6.25
N PHE A 59 -11.32 7.68 -6.45
CA PHE A 59 -11.22 7.07 -7.77
C PHE A 59 -12.28 5.99 -7.92
N ASP A 60 -12.77 5.84 -9.14
CA ASP A 60 -13.53 4.65 -9.48
C ASP A 60 -12.59 3.44 -9.60
N PRO A 61 -13.08 2.20 -9.40
CA PRO A 61 -12.22 1.01 -9.33
C PRO A 61 -11.33 0.79 -10.57
N TRP A 62 -11.79 1.21 -11.75
CA TRP A 62 -11.05 1.09 -13.01
C TRP A 62 -10.03 2.22 -13.25
N ASP A 63 -10.15 3.34 -12.54
CA ASP A 63 -9.24 4.49 -12.62
C ASP A 63 -8.12 4.44 -11.59
N LEU A 64 -8.14 3.43 -10.71
CA LEU A 64 -7.06 3.24 -9.74
C LEU A 64 -5.75 2.96 -10.49
N PRO A 65 -4.68 3.72 -10.21
CA PRO A 65 -3.42 3.52 -10.88
C PRO A 65 -2.88 2.14 -10.51
N LYS A 66 -2.51 1.35 -11.51
CA LYS A 66 -1.89 0.04 -11.27
C LYS A 66 -0.63 0.24 -10.44
N ALA A 67 -0.65 -0.25 -9.20
CA ALA A 67 0.48 -0.11 -8.30
C ALA A 67 1.67 -0.91 -8.81
N SER A 68 1.39 -2.06 -9.42
CA SER A 68 2.36 -2.95 -10.03
C SER A 68 2.60 -2.56 -11.50
N SER A 69 3.85 -2.19 -11.78
CA SER A 69 4.36 -2.01 -13.16
C SER A 69 4.58 -3.35 -13.88
N ARG A 70 4.19 -4.47 -13.26
CA ARG A 70 4.52 -5.83 -13.71
C ARG A 70 3.37 -6.44 -14.51
N GLU A 71 3.69 -6.81 -15.73
CA GLU A 71 2.77 -7.44 -16.66
C GLU A 71 2.26 -8.78 -16.08
N GLY A 72 0.95 -8.87 -15.84
CA GLY A 72 0.29 -10.08 -15.33
C GLY A 72 -0.14 -10.08 -13.86
N GLU A 73 0.15 -9.04 -13.08
CA GLU A 73 -0.38 -8.92 -11.71
C GLU A 73 -1.83 -8.39 -11.71
N ILE A 74 -2.77 -9.20 -11.19
CA ILE A 74 -4.20 -8.88 -11.13
C ILE A 74 -4.53 -8.04 -9.88
N GLU A 75 -3.71 -8.16 -8.84
CA GLU A 75 -3.93 -7.51 -7.55
C GLU A 75 -3.01 -6.31 -7.38
N SER A 76 -3.54 -5.24 -6.79
CA SER A 76 -2.78 -4.04 -6.43
C SER A 76 -3.03 -3.68 -4.97
N TYR A 77 -1.98 -3.22 -4.30
CA TYR A 77 -2.00 -2.91 -2.89
C TYR A 77 -1.74 -1.41 -2.69
N PHE A 78 -2.58 -0.77 -1.88
CA PHE A 78 -2.48 0.66 -1.61
C PHE A 78 -2.60 0.98 -0.12
N PHE A 79 -1.83 1.95 0.34
CA PHE A 79 -2.09 2.61 1.62
C PHE A 79 -3.16 3.68 1.41
N CYS A 80 -4.35 3.42 1.94
CA CYS A 80 -5.42 4.40 1.97
C CYS A 80 -5.56 5.03 3.35
N ARG A 81 -5.58 6.36 3.43
CA ARG A 81 -6.01 7.05 4.65
C ARG A 81 -7.50 6.82 4.81
N ARG A 82 -7.92 6.37 5.99
CA ARG A 82 -9.35 6.17 6.27
C ARG A 82 -10.05 7.53 6.37
N GLY A 83 -10.62 7.99 5.26
CA GLY A 83 -11.39 9.22 5.18
C GLY A 83 -12.69 9.14 5.99
N ARG A 84 -13.09 10.26 6.62
CA ARG A 84 -14.39 10.41 7.28
C ARG A 84 -15.36 11.13 6.35
N LYS A 85 -16.63 10.71 6.30
CA LYS A 85 -17.67 11.37 5.48
C LYS A 85 -17.92 12.81 5.92
N TYR A 86 -17.79 13.08 7.23
CA TYR A 86 -17.87 14.43 7.80
C TYR A 86 -16.74 14.64 8.82
N ARG A 87 -16.39 15.91 9.10
CA ARG A 87 -15.27 16.31 9.98
C ARG A 87 -15.21 15.51 11.30
N ASN A 88 -16.36 15.29 11.93
CA ASN A 88 -16.48 14.60 13.22
C ASN A 88 -17.23 13.24 13.14
N SER A 89 -17.45 12.69 11.94
CA SER A 89 -18.24 11.46 11.79
C SER A 89 -17.36 10.22 11.82
N ILE A 90 -17.81 9.19 12.53
CA ILE A 90 -17.19 7.84 12.47
C ILE A 90 -17.47 7.13 11.14
N ARG A 91 -18.40 7.65 10.32
CA ARG A 91 -18.76 7.03 9.04
C ARG A 91 -17.61 7.22 8.05
N PRO A 92 -17.06 6.13 7.48
CA PRO A 92 -16.06 6.23 6.42
C PRO A 92 -16.66 6.92 5.19
N ASN A 93 -15.86 7.74 4.50
CA ASN A 93 -16.22 8.16 3.15
C ASN A 93 -15.99 6.97 2.21
N ARG A 94 -17.01 6.56 1.48
CA ARG A 94 -16.96 5.44 0.52
C ARG A 94 -17.53 5.81 -0.83
N VAL A 95 -17.85 7.09 -1.04
CA VAL A 95 -18.45 7.58 -2.28
C VAL A 95 -17.33 7.89 -3.25
N THR A 96 -17.43 7.35 -4.47
CA THR A 96 -16.58 7.69 -5.62
C THR A 96 -17.34 8.63 -6.56
N GLU A 97 -16.75 9.02 -7.68
CA GLU A 97 -17.43 9.88 -8.66
C GLU A 97 -18.68 9.20 -9.24
N SER A 98 -18.55 7.93 -9.65
CA SER A 98 -19.63 7.20 -10.31
C SER A 98 -20.42 6.26 -9.39
N GLY A 99 -20.09 6.17 -8.10
CA GLY A 99 -20.73 5.18 -7.22
C GLY A 99 -20.28 5.20 -5.75
N PHE A 100 -20.29 4.02 -5.12
CA PHE A 100 -19.83 3.86 -3.75
C PHE A 100 -19.37 2.43 -3.44
N TRP A 101 -18.41 2.29 -2.54
CA TRP A 101 -17.93 1.02 -2.00
C TRP A 101 -18.89 0.48 -0.93
N LYS A 102 -19.33 -0.77 -1.07
CA LYS A 102 -20.37 -1.37 -0.20
C LYS A 102 -19.80 -2.58 0.54
N ALA A 103 -19.58 -2.42 1.85
CA ALA A 103 -19.15 -3.53 2.70
C ALA A 103 -20.02 -4.79 2.52
N THR A 104 -19.34 -5.92 2.31
CA THR A 104 -19.93 -7.25 2.19
C THR A 104 -19.25 -8.22 3.16
N GLY A 105 -20.02 -9.17 3.68
CA GLY A 105 -19.53 -10.18 4.62
C GLY A 105 -19.22 -9.67 6.04
N ILE A 106 -18.62 -10.55 6.83
CA ILE A 106 -18.22 -10.29 8.22
C ILE A 106 -16.72 -9.97 8.24
N ASP A 107 -16.33 -9.02 9.09
CA ASP A 107 -14.93 -8.65 9.27
C ASP A 107 -14.13 -9.83 9.81
N LYS A 108 -13.01 -10.16 9.15
CA LYS A 108 -12.15 -11.26 9.54
C LYS A 108 -11.03 -10.75 10.46
N PRO A 109 -10.83 -11.33 11.65
CA PRO A 109 -9.70 -10.97 12.50
C PRO A 109 -8.38 -11.43 11.86
N ILE A 110 -7.37 -10.57 11.94
CA ILE A 110 -6.00 -10.84 11.50
C ILE A 110 -5.14 -11.00 12.75
N TYR A 111 -4.45 -12.14 12.86
CA TYR A 111 -3.56 -12.45 13.97
C TYR A 111 -2.09 -12.26 13.58
N SER A 112 -1.24 -11.93 14.56
CA SER A 112 0.21 -11.88 14.38
C SER A 112 0.77 -13.25 13.99
N ASN A 113 1.97 -13.25 13.37
CA ASN A 113 2.73 -14.47 13.16
C ASN A 113 3.00 -15.12 14.53
N GLY A 114 2.41 -16.30 14.78
CA GLY A 114 2.39 -16.96 16.10
C GLY A 114 1.02 -17.02 16.79
N GLY A 115 -0.03 -16.43 16.22
CA GLY A 115 -1.44 -16.68 16.58
C GLY A 115 -1.94 -16.11 17.90
N SER A 116 -1.08 -15.48 18.71
CA SER A 116 -1.43 -15.08 20.09
C SER A 116 -2.12 -13.72 20.21
N ALA A 117 -1.97 -12.83 19.24
CA ALA A 117 -2.49 -11.46 19.31
C ALA A 117 -3.22 -11.05 18.03
N CYS A 118 -4.44 -10.51 18.18
CA CYS A 118 -5.18 -9.88 17.08
C CYS A 118 -4.55 -8.51 16.78
N ILE A 119 -4.07 -8.34 15.55
CA ILE A 119 -3.35 -7.14 15.08
C ILE A 119 -4.19 -6.26 14.15
N GLY A 120 -5.33 -6.76 13.65
CA GLY A 120 -6.18 -6.00 12.76
C GLY A 120 -7.45 -6.72 12.33
N LEU A 121 -8.23 -6.05 11.47
CA LEU A 121 -9.45 -6.58 10.86
C LEU A 121 -9.38 -6.41 9.34
N LYS A 122 -9.70 -7.48 8.60
CA LYS A 122 -9.91 -7.46 7.15
C LYS A 122 -11.39 -7.27 6.86
N LYS A 123 -11.70 -6.29 6.01
CA LYS A 123 -13.07 -5.98 5.57
C LYS A 123 -13.14 -6.06 4.05
N THR A 124 -14.15 -6.75 3.53
CA THR A 124 -14.48 -6.75 2.11
C THR A 124 -15.49 -5.63 1.83
N LEU A 125 -15.28 -4.90 0.74
CA LEU A 125 -16.07 -3.74 0.29
C LEU A 125 -16.73 -3.98 -1.07
#